data_AF-A0A9Q1GZP9-F1
#
_entry.id   AF-A0A9Q1GZP9-F1
#
_cell.length_a   1.000
_cell.length_b   1.000
_cell.length_c   1.000
_cell.angle_alpha   90.00
_cell.angle_beta   90.00
_cell.angle_gamma   90.00
#
_symmetry.space_group_name_H-M   'P 1'
#
loop_
_entity.id
_entity.type
_entity.pdbx_description
1 polymer ?
#
loop_
_entity_poly.entity_id
_entity_poly.type
_entity_poly.pdbx_seq_one_letter_code
_entity_poly.pdbx_strand_id
1 'polypeptide(L)'
;MQYLEQERMLRKEGLNGGGLRLEKDAMHSLKEILACFKVDRWTKLVAKKPIFELDTIVSTSHAQVGQQNRMISDTWSRLYKCMDLAGRDVDKLQYVINAAESIQQKLEEVVGGGSMSNASTDLQTYFGCTVPDIVEIQTPPVSVTKGRAKRMKTGVEKAVEQQMHARMCHYCMQVTSHDSRNCPEKRN
;
A
#
# COMPACT_ATOMS: atom_id res chain seq x y z
N MET A 1 31.18 -3.77 -23.90
CA MET A 1 30.97 -5.01 -24.68
C MET A 1 31.81 -6.20 -24.19
N GLN A 2 32.92 -6.01 -23.46
CA GLN A 2 33.74 -7.14 -22.95
C GLN A 2 33.23 -7.80 -21.66
N TYR A 3 32.30 -7.18 -20.91
CA TYR A 3 31.80 -7.73 -19.64
C TYR A 3 30.71 -8.81 -19.83
N LEU A 4 29.94 -8.72 -20.91
CA LEU A 4 28.82 -9.63 -21.18
C LEU A 4 29.26 -10.97 -21.80
N GLU A 5 30.46 -11.06 -22.36
CA GLU A 5 31.03 -12.32 -22.87
C GLU A 5 31.62 -13.19 -21.76
N GLN A 6 32.05 -12.57 -20.64
CA GLN A 6 32.60 -13.31 -19.50
C GLN A 6 31.50 -14.01 -18.68
N GLU A 7 30.31 -13.42 -18.57
CA GLU A 7 29.13 -14.06 -17.94
C GLU A 7 28.55 -15.21 -18.79
N ARG A 8 28.76 -15.19 -20.11
CA ARG A 8 28.27 -16.22 -21.03
C ARG A 8 29.13 -17.50 -20.98
N MET A 9 30.41 -17.40 -20.56
CA MET A 9 31.27 -18.57 -20.31
C MET A 9 31.01 -19.24 -18.95
N LEU A 10 30.71 -18.46 -17.90
CA LEU A 10 30.49 -19.03 -16.55
C LEU A 10 29.14 -19.78 -16.39
N ARG A 11 28.19 -19.63 -17.33
CA ARG A 11 26.94 -20.42 -17.33
C ARG A 11 27.02 -21.74 -18.11
N LYS A 12 28.10 -22.01 -18.84
CA LYS A 12 28.24 -23.24 -19.65
C LYS A 12 28.95 -24.39 -18.94
N GLU A 13 29.56 -24.18 -17.77
CA GLU A 13 30.20 -25.26 -17.00
C GLU A 13 29.30 -25.89 -15.92
N GLY A 14 28.05 -25.44 -15.78
CA GLY A 14 27.12 -25.90 -14.73
C GLY A 14 26.16 -27.03 -15.13
N LEU A 15 26.33 -27.66 -16.30
CA LEU A 15 25.48 -28.75 -16.77
C LEU A 15 26.34 -29.90 -17.32
N ASN A 16 26.98 -30.65 -16.42
CA ASN A 16 27.40 -32.00 -16.73
C ASN A 16 26.97 -32.94 -15.60
N GLY A 17 26.16 -33.93 -15.98
CA GLY A 17 25.55 -34.89 -15.09
C GLY A 17 26.58 -35.73 -14.34
N GLY A 18 26.37 -35.83 -13.03
CA GLY A 18 27.22 -36.58 -12.12
C GLY A 18 26.50 -36.86 -10.81
N GLY A 19 25.40 -37.60 -10.89
CA GLY A 19 24.85 -38.44 -9.84
C GLY A 19 24.83 -37.92 -8.40
N LEU A 20 23.68 -37.35 -8.03
CA LEU A 20 22.93 -37.50 -6.78
C LEU A 20 23.13 -38.85 -6.01
N ARG A 21 24.33 -39.14 -5.51
CA ARG A 21 24.61 -40.33 -4.69
C ARG A 21 25.50 -40.08 -3.46
N LEU A 22 25.88 -38.83 -3.16
CA LEU A 22 26.67 -38.52 -1.95
C LEU A 22 25.93 -37.69 -0.90
N GLU A 23 24.73 -37.16 -1.18
CA GLU A 23 23.97 -36.36 -0.19
C GLU A 23 23.06 -37.19 0.73
N LYS A 24 22.72 -38.43 0.36
CA LYS A 24 21.75 -39.23 1.13
C LYS A 24 22.31 -39.80 2.42
N ASP A 25 23.64 -39.94 2.53
CA ASP A 25 24.28 -40.53 3.71
C ASP A 25 24.58 -39.49 4.81
N ALA A 26 24.45 -38.18 4.53
CA ALA A 26 24.69 -37.12 5.49
C ALA A 26 23.45 -36.79 6.37
N MET A 27 22.24 -37.17 5.94
CA MET A 27 20.99 -36.88 6.68
C MET A 27 20.68 -37.85 7.83
N HIS A 28 21.43 -38.95 7.99
CA HIS A 28 21.16 -39.94 9.03
C HIS A 28 21.87 -39.67 10.38
N SER A 29 22.61 -38.56 10.52
CA SER A 29 23.39 -38.26 11.74
C SER A 29 23.09 -36.91 12.40
N LEU A 30 22.01 -36.20 12.02
CA LEU A 30 21.60 -34.97 12.71
C LEU A 30 20.73 -35.31 13.94
N LYS A 31 21.38 -35.82 14.99
CA LYS A 31 20.72 -36.01 16.29
C LYS A 31 20.35 -34.68 16.98
N GLU A 32 20.81 -33.55 16.45
CA GLU A 32 20.46 -32.23 16.95
C GLU A 32 20.44 -31.18 15.83
N ILE A 33 19.55 -30.18 15.96
CA ILE A 33 19.46 -29.05 15.04
C ILE A 33 20.69 -28.16 15.20
N LEU A 34 21.34 -27.83 14.07
CA LEU A 34 22.49 -26.93 14.03
C LEU A 34 22.13 -25.55 14.61
N ALA A 35 23.01 -24.98 15.42
CA ALA A 35 22.74 -23.75 16.17
C ALA A 35 22.36 -22.54 15.30
N CYS A 36 22.87 -22.46 14.06
CA CYS A 36 22.51 -21.39 13.11
C CYS A 36 21.05 -21.40 12.68
N PHE A 37 20.34 -22.52 12.81
CA PHE A 37 18.89 -22.61 12.54
C PHE A 37 18.04 -22.40 13.79
N LYS A 38 18.64 -22.35 14.99
CA LYS A 38 17.95 -22.02 16.24
C LYS A 38 17.82 -20.49 16.34
N VAL A 39 16.86 -19.92 15.60
CA VAL A 39 16.54 -18.49 15.66
C VAL A 39 15.85 -18.18 16.98
N ASP A 40 16.31 -17.12 17.66
CA ASP A 40 15.75 -16.67 18.94
C ASP A 40 14.22 -16.64 18.90
N ARG A 41 13.61 -16.11 17.82
CA ARG A 41 12.15 -16.06 17.56
C ARG A 41 11.39 -17.36 17.91
N TRP A 42 11.97 -18.53 17.73
CA TRP A 42 11.31 -19.82 17.95
C TRP A 42 11.71 -20.48 19.28
N THR A 43 12.47 -19.80 20.13
CA THR A 43 12.88 -20.30 21.45
C THR A 43 11.89 -19.86 22.53
N LYS A 44 11.65 -20.70 23.54
CA LYS A 44 10.79 -20.41 24.71
C LYS A 44 11.19 -19.15 25.48
N LEU A 45 12.42 -18.65 25.29
CA LEU A 45 12.95 -17.48 25.99
C LEU A 45 12.58 -16.15 25.33
N VAL A 46 11.97 -16.15 24.13
CA VAL A 46 11.48 -14.93 23.45
C VAL A 46 10.52 -14.14 24.30
N ALA A 47 9.60 -14.83 24.98
CA ALA A 47 8.58 -14.17 25.80
C ALA A 47 9.16 -13.41 27.01
N LYS A 48 10.46 -13.58 27.33
CA LYS A 48 11.12 -12.92 28.47
C LYS A 48 11.81 -11.61 28.10
N LYS A 49 12.00 -11.31 26.82
CA LYS A 49 12.48 -10.00 26.38
C LYS A 49 11.25 -9.19 25.96
N PRO A 50 10.91 -8.08 26.64
CA PRO A 50 9.87 -7.20 26.14
C PRO A 50 10.30 -6.74 24.74
N ILE A 51 9.40 -6.92 23.78
CA ILE A 51 9.67 -6.61 22.37
C ILE A 51 9.92 -5.10 22.20
N PHE A 52 9.43 -4.28 23.14
CA PHE A 52 9.65 -2.84 23.22
C PHE A 52 9.74 -2.35 24.67
N GLU A 53 10.60 -1.36 24.91
CA GLU A 53 10.71 -0.59 26.16
C GLU A 53 9.54 0.43 26.24
N LEU A 54 8.31 -0.07 26.34
CA LEU A 54 7.09 0.72 26.19
C LEU A 54 6.66 1.46 27.48
N ASP A 55 6.95 0.87 28.65
CA ASP A 55 6.40 1.34 29.94
C ASP A 55 6.89 2.74 30.33
N THR A 56 8.12 3.11 29.97
CA THR A 56 8.72 4.40 30.31
C THR A 56 8.17 5.54 29.43
N ILE A 57 7.88 5.27 28.15
CA ILE A 57 7.39 6.26 27.18
C ILE A 57 5.90 6.56 27.41
N VAL A 58 5.12 5.52 27.72
CA VAL A 58 3.68 5.68 28.01
C VAL A 58 3.47 6.41 29.35
N SER A 59 4.29 6.15 30.36
CA SER A 59 4.14 6.80 31.68
C SER A 59 4.53 8.28 31.65
N THR A 60 5.60 8.64 30.93
CA THR A 60 6.06 10.04 30.81
C THR A 60 5.10 10.89 29.97
N SER A 61 4.55 10.34 28.88
CA SER A 61 3.56 11.02 28.05
C SER A 61 2.24 11.29 28.80
N HIS A 62 1.74 10.33 29.59
CA HIS A 62 0.53 10.55 30.39
C HIS A 62 0.71 11.63 31.47
N ALA A 63 1.87 11.67 32.14
CA ALA A 63 2.17 12.69 33.14
C ALA A 63 2.28 14.10 32.50
N GLN A 64 2.89 14.19 31.32
CA GLN A 64 3.01 15.43 30.56
C GLN A 64 1.65 15.96 30.09
N VAL A 65 0.80 15.09 29.53
CA VAL A 65 -0.56 15.45 29.10
C VAL A 65 -1.40 15.91 30.31
N GLY A 66 -1.26 15.24 31.46
CA GLY A 66 -1.91 15.65 32.70
C GLY A 66 -1.51 17.06 33.15
N GLN A 67 -0.21 17.39 33.08
CA GLN A 67 0.29 18.72 33.42
C GLN A 67 -0.20 19.80 32.45
N GLN A 68 -0.19 19.51 31.14
CA GLN A 68 -0.71 20.42 30.11
C GLN A 68 -2.19 20.73 30.32
N ASN A 69 -3.01 19.70 30.60
CA ASN A 69 -4.44 19.89 30.85
C ASN A 69 -4.71 20.76 32.09
N ARG A 70 -3.90 20.62 33.16
CA ARG A 70 -4.00 21.51 34.33
C ARG A 70 -3.69 22.96 33.97
N MET A 71 -2.61 23.19 33.23
CA MET A 71 -2.24 24.54 32.76
C MET A 71 -3.33 25.17 31.90
N ILE A 72 -3.97 24.39 31.02
CA ILE A 72 -5.10 24.84 30.20
C ILE A 72 -6.28 25.24 31.10
N SER A 73 -6.64 24.39 32.05
CA SER A 73 -7.74 24.65 32.99
C SER A 73 -7.49 25.92 33.83
N ASP A 74 -6.28 26.08 34.36
CA ASP A 74 -5.89 27.25 35.16
C ASP A 74 -5.92 28.54 34.32
N THR A 75 -5.48 28.47 33.07
CA THR A 75 -5.51 29.61 32.13
C THR A 75 -6.95 30.03 31.85
N TRP A 76 -7.82 29.09 31.52
CA TRP A 76 -9.25 29.38 31.31
C TRP A 76 -9.89 29.99 32.55
N SER A 77 -9.61 29.44 33.74
CA SER A 77 -10.14 29.96 35.00
C SER A 77 -9.75 31.42 35.25
N ARG A 78 -8.52 31.80 34.88
CA ARG A 78 -8.05 33.19 34.97
C ARG A 78 -8.75 34.11 33.97
N LEU A 79 -8.93 33.65 32.72
CA LEU A 79 -9.66 34.42 31.70
C LEU A 79 -11.12 34.66 32.10
N TYR A 80 -11.80 33.63 32.63
CA TYR A 80 -13.15 33.78 33.15
C TYR A 80 -13.22 34.76 34.31
N LYS A 81 -12.23 34.75 35.21
CA LYS A 81 -12.14 35.74 36.30
C LYS A 81 -11.96 37.16 35.78
N CYS A 82 -11.20 37.37 34.71
CA CYS A 82 -11.08 38.69 34.07
C CYS A 82 -12.43 39.17 33.52
N MET A 83 -13.19 38.27 32.89
CA MET A 83 -14.53 38.57 32.39
C MET A 83 -15.51 38.89 33.53
N ASP A 84 -15.45 38.13 34.63
CA ASP A 84 -16.28 38.35 35.83
C ASP A 84 -15.99 39.73 36.46
N LEU A 85 -14.70 40.11 36.56
CA LEU A 85 -14.28 41.44 37.05
C LEU A 85 -14.70 42.58 36.13
N ALA A 86 -14.72 42.37 34.82
CA ALA A 86 -15.18 43.37 33.85
C ALA A 86 -16.71 43.56 33.91
N GLY A 87 -17.46 42.48 34.15
CA GLY A 87 -18.91 42.52 34.24
C GLY A 87 -19.56 43.08 32.97
N ARG A 88 -20.42 44.10 33.12
CA ARG A 88 -21.09 44.81 32.01
C ARG A 88 -20.51 46.21 31.75
N ASP A 89 -19.35 46.50 32.31
CA ASP A 89 -18.67 47.79 32.20
C ASP A 89 -17.91 47.86 30.86
N VAL A 90 -18.31 48.78 30.00
CA VAL A 90 -17.81 48.88 28.62
C VAL A 90 -16.32 49.19 28.59
N ASP A 91 -15.83 50.05 29.48
CA ASP A 91 -14.41 50.45 29.51
C ASP A 91 -13.53 49.28 29.95
N LYS A 92 -13.98 48.51 30.95
CA LYS A 92 -13.28 47.30 31.41
C LYS A 92 -13.31 46.19 30.37
N LEU A 93 -14.43 46.02 29.67
CA LEU A 93 -14.53 45.06 28.57
C LEU A 93 -13.60 45.43 27.42
N GLN A 94 -13.50 46.71 27.07
CA GLN A 94 -12.55 47.19 26.06
C GLN A 94 -11.10 46.92 26.49
N TYR A 95 -10.78 47.09 27.77
CA TYR A 95 -9.46 46.72 28.30
C TYR A 95 -9.19 45.21 28.14
N VAL A 96 -10.16 44.35 28.44
CA VAL A 96 -10.02 42.89 28.27
C VAL A 96 -9.84 42.52 26.80
N ILE A 97 -10.58 43.14 25.88
CA ILE A 97 -10.43 42.94 24.43
C ILE A 97 -9.00 43.29 23.97
N ASN A 98 -8.52 44.48 24.31
CA ASN A 98 -7.18 44.92 23.91
C ASN A 98 -6.09 44.00 24.49
N ALA A 99 -6.26 43.53 25.72
CA ALA A 99 -5.35 42.57 26.32
C ALA A 99 -5.37 41.21 25.59
N ALA A 100 -6.55 40.73 25.19
CA ALA A 100 -6.71 39.49 24.44
C ALA A 100 -6.05 39.58 23.05
N GLU A 101 -6.22 40.69 22.34
CA GLU A 101 -5.54 40.95 21.06
C GLU A 101 -4.01 40.95 21.22
N SER A 102 -3.49 41.56 22.29
CA SER A 102 -2.04 41.54 22.57
C SER A 102 -1.52 40.12 22.86
N ILE A 103 -2.30 39.29 23.56
CA ILE A 103 -1.95 37.88 23.79
C ILE A 103 -1.94 37.12 22.47
N GLN A 104 -2.97 37.31 21.63
CA GLN A 104 -3.07 36.66 20.32
C GLN A 104 -1.86 37.00 19.45
N GLN A 105 -1.51 38.28 19.33
CA GLN A 105 -0.36 38.71 18.52
C GLN A 105 0.95 38.05 18.99
N LYS A 106 1.20 38.00 20.30
CA LYS A 106 2.40 37.35 20.85
C LYS A 106 2.43 35.85 20.55
N LEU A 107 1.28 35.18 20.62
CA LEU A 107 1.19 33.76 20.29
C LEU A 107 1.39 33.54 18.78
N GLU A 108 0.85 34.41 17.94
CA GLU A 108 1.06 34.39 16.49
C GLU A 108 2.50 34.68 16.10
N GLU A 109 3.24 35.52 16.83
CA GLU A 109 4.68 35.72 16.60
C GLU A 109 5.50 34.47 16.96
N VAL A 110 5.15 33.80 18.07
CA VAL A 110 5.78 32.53 18.47
C VAL A 110 5.47 31.41 17.48
N VAL A 111 4.23 31.32 17.00
CA VAL A 111 3.80 30.34 16.01
C VAL A 111 4.31 30.69 14.61
N GLY A 112 4.34 31.96 14.23
CA GLY A 112 4.79 32.45 12.92
C GLY A 112 6.30 32.33 12.71
N GLY A 113 7.09 32.21 13.79
CA GLY A 113 8.51 31.84 13.72
C GLY A 113 8.77 30.33 13.58
N GLY A 114 7.79 29.50 13.94
CA GLY A 114 7.83 28.05 13.73
C GLY A 114 7.06 27.73 12.47
N SER A 115 7.77 27.45 11.36
CA SER A 115 7.20 26.93 10.11
C SER A 115 5.98 26.08 10.44
N MET A 116 4.77 26.60 10.12
CA MET A 116 3.53 25.85 10.17
C MET A 116 3.87 24.50 9.56
N SER A 117 3.95 23.47 10.39
CA SER A 117 4.22 22.13 9.89
C SER A 117 2.96 21.75 9.13
N ASN A 118 2.96 22.15 7.86
CA ASN A 118 2.06 21.68 6.86
C ASN A 118 2.10 20.17 7.02
N ALA A 119 0.96 19.53 7.30
CA ALA A 119 0.88 18.10 7.63
C ALA A 119 1.68 17.24 6.63
N SER A 120 1.83 17.71 5.39
CA SER A 120 2.76 17.17 4.39
C SER A 120 4.21 17.03 4.87
N THR A 121 4.80 18.05 5.50
CA THR A 121 6.18 18.07 6.02
C THR A 121 6.36 17.11 7.20
N ASP A 122 5.36 17.03 8.09
CA ASP A 122 5.37 16.08 9.20
C ASP A 122 5.32 14.64 8.69
N LEU A 123 4.46 14.37 7.70
CA LEU A 123 4.38 13.06 7.05
C LEU A 123 5.67 12.71 6.30
N GLN A 124 6.26 13.65 5.56
CA GLN A 124 7.53 13.43 4.86
C GLN A 124 8.68 13.10 5.83
N THR A 125 8.72 13.78 6.97
CA THR A 125 9.70 13.52 8.03
C THR A 125 9.46 12.15 8.67
N TYR A 126 8.21 11.79 8.94
CA TYR A 126 7.84 10.49 9.50
C TYR A 126 8.21 9.31 8.57
N PHE A 127 7.95 9.45 7.27
CA PHE A 127 8.25 8.41 6.28
C PHE A 127 9.69 8.48 5.73
N GLY A 128 10.43 9.55 6.03
CA GLY A 128 11.80 9.76 5.54
C GLY A 128 11.89 9.95 4.02
N CYS A 129 10.77 10.26 3.35
CA CYS A 129 10.70 10.43 1.92
C CYS A 129 9.90 11.69 1.57
N THR A 130 10.38 12.45 0.59
CA THR A 130 9.63 13.57 0.03
C THR A 130 8.55 13.04 -0.91
N VAL A 131 7.40 13.72 -0.95
CA VAL A 131 6.34 13.38 -1.91
C VAL A 131 6.83 13.82 -3.30
N PRO A 132 6.94 12.91 -4.28
CA PRO A 132 7.35 13.29 -5.63
C PRO A 132 6.26 14.12 -6.33
N ASP A 133 6.65 15.16 -7.05
CA ASP A 133 5.74 16.06 -7.80
C ASP A 133 4.98 15.33 -8.93
N ILE A 134 5.55 14.24 -9.44
CA ILE A 134 4.99 13.45 -10.52
C ILE A 134 4.91 12.00 -10.06
N VAL A 135 3.69 11.49 -9.92
CA VAL A 135 3.42 10.07 -9.64
C VAL A 135 3.00 9.40 -10.95
N GLU A 136 3.92 8.67 -11.57
CA GLU A 136 3.60 7.84 -12.73
C GLU A 136 2.98 6.52 -12.26
N ILE A 137 1.65 6.46 -12.25
CA ILE A 137 0.90 5.24 -11.90
C ILE A 137 0.93 4.30 -13.10
N GLN A 138 1.81 3.30 -13.07
CA GLN A 138 1.75 2.22 -14.05
C GLN A 138 0.56 1.33 -13.75
N THR A 139 -0.29 1.11 -14.76
CA THR A 139 -1.39 0.14 -14.64
C THR A 139 -0.76 -1.23 -14.44
N PRO A 140 -1.16 -2.00 -13.40
CA PRO A 140 -0.63 -3.34 -13.22
C PRO A 140 -0.93 -4.16 -14.48
N PRO A 141 0.01 -5.02 -14.92
CA PRO A 141 -0.24 -5.87 -16.08
C PRO A 141 -1.51 -6.68 -15.82
N VAL A 142 -2.49 -6.58 -16.73
CA VAL A 142 -3.74 -7.32 -16.64
C VAL A 142 -3.40 -8.80 -16.55
N SER A 143 -3.57 -9.38 -15.37
CA SER A 143 -3.31 -10.79 -15.14
C SER A 143 -4.45 -11.58 -15.77
N VAL A 144 -4.16 -12.26 -16.87
CA VAL A 144 -5.13 -13.12 -17.55
C VAL A 144 -5.19 -14.46 -16.83
N THR A 145 -5.80 -14.46 -15.63
CA THR A 145 -5.84 -15.63 -14.74
C THR A 145 -6.88 -16.68 -15.13
N LYS A 146 -7.78 -16.35 -16.08
CA LYS A 146 -8.75 -17.30 -16.65
C LYS A 146 -8.49 -17.45 -18.14
N GLY A 147 -8.26 -18.70 -18.55
CA GLY A 147 -7.61 -19.09 -19.81
C GLY A 147 -8.02 -18.31 -21.05
N ARG A 148 -6.99 -17.87 -21.80
CA ARG A 148 -7.07 -17.57 -23.24
C ARG A 148 -7.30 -18.83 -24.09
N ALA A 149 -8.01 -19.83 -23.56
CA ALA A 149 -8.42 -20.99 -24.33
C ALA A 149 -9.74 -20.64 -25.00
N LYS A 150 -9.74 -20.51 -26.33
CA LYS A 150 -10.98 -20.54 -27.11
C LYS A 150 -11.83 -21.69 -26.58
N ARG A 151 -13.12 -21.45 -26.32
CA ARG A 151 -14.05 -22.48 -25.80
C ARG A 151 -13.89 -23.75 -26.63
N MET A 152 -13.58 -24.87 -25.98
CA MET A 152 -13.54 -26.16 -26.65
C MET A 152 -14.97 -26.51 -27.09
N LYS A 153 -15.18 -26.60 -28.41
CA LYS A 153 -16.47 -27.01 -28.98
C LYS A 153 -16.74 -28.49 -28.65
N THR A 154 -17.96 -28.79 -28.25
CA THR A 154 -18.44 -30.16 -27.99
C THR A 154 -18.54 -30.94 -29.32
N GLY A 155 -18.50 -32.28 -29.28
CA GLY A 155 -18.66 -33.11 -30.48
C GLY A 155 -19.93 -32.80 -31.27
N VAL A 156 -21.03 -32.50 -30.57
CA VAL A 156 -22.30 -32.04 -31.18
C VAL A 156 -22.13 -30.76 -31.97
N GLU A 157 -21.44 -29.76 -31.40
CA GLU A 157 -21.23 -28.46 -32.06
C GLU A 157 -20.35 -28.58 -33.30
N LYS A 158 -19.36 -29.47 -33.27
CA LYS A 158 -18.53 -29.79 -34.44
C LYS A 158 -19.33 -30.50 -35.52
N ALA A 159 -20.22 -31.42 -35.15
CA ALA A 159 -21.06 -32.15 -36.09
C ALA A 159 -22.06 -31.21 -36.78
N VAL A 160 -22.71 -30.30 -36.04
CA VAL A 160 -23.64 -29.31 -36.61
C VAL A 160 -22.95 -28.36 -37.59
N GLU A 161 -21.72 -27.92 -37.28
CA GLU A 161 -20.94 -27.07 -38.19
C GLU A 161 -20.52 -27.80 -39.48
N GLN A 162 -20.25 -29.11 -39.40
CA GLN A 162 -19.95 -29.95 -40.57
C GLN A 162 -21.21 -30.31 -41.38
N GLN A 163 -22.39 -30.29 -40.75
CA GLN A 163 -23.68 -30.58 -41.39
C GLN A 163 -24.37 -29.34 -41.95
N MET A 164 -23.65 -28.23 -42.17
CA MET A 164 -24.15 -27.11 -42.97
C MET A 164 -24.41 -27.59 -44.41
N HIS A 165 -25.60 -28.14 -44.64
CA HIS A 165 -25.99 -28.70 -45.92
C HIS A 165 -26.14 -27.58 -46.95
N ALA A 166 -25.58 -27.81 -48.14
CA ALA A 166 -25.76 -26.87 -49.24
C ALA A 166 -27.26 -26.76 -49.57
N ARG A 167 -27.75 -25.54 -49.68
CA ARG A 167 -29.14 -25.20 -49.97
C ARG A 167 -29.18 -24.09 -51.01
N MET A 168 -30.23 -24.04 -51.81
CA MET A 168 -30.39 -22.97 -52.78
C MET A 168 -30.76 -21.67 -52.07
N CYS A 169 -29.96 -20.63 -52.25
CA CYS A 169 -30.30 -19.29 -51.80
C CYS A 169 -31.29 -18.66 -52.79
N HIS A 170 -32.49 -18.30 -52.35
CA HIS A 170 -33.49 -17.68 -53.24
C HIS A 170 -33.15 -16.27 -53.72
N TYR A 171 -32.13 -15.62 -53.14
CA TYR A 171 -31.70 -14.28 -53.54
C TYR A 171 -30.69 -14.33 -54.70
N CYS A 172 -29.56 -15.03 -54.53
CA CYS A 172 -28.54 -15.16 -55.58
C CYS A 172 -28.75 -16.39 -56.48
N MET A 173 -29.77 -17.22 -56.20
CA MET A 173 -30.12 -18.45 -56.91
C MET A 173 -29.01 -19.52 -56.96
N GLN A 174 -28.00 -19.44 -56.07
CA GLN A 174 -26.90 -20.41 -56.00
C GLN A 174 -27.08 -21.43 -54.87
N VAL A 175 -26.63 -22.67 -55.10
CA VAL A 175 -26.60 -23.73 -54.09
C VAL A 175 -25.35 -23.53 -53.22
N THR A 176 -25.55 -23.02 -52.01
CA THR A 176 -24.47 -22.60 -51.10
C THR A 176 -24.83 -22.92 -49.65
N SER A 177 -23.96 -22.60 -48.69
CA SER A 177 -24.23 -22.81 -47.25
C SER A 177 -25.08 -21.70 -46.61
N HIS A 178 -25.56 -20.73 -47.39
CA HIS A 178 -26.28 -19.55 -46.91
C HIS A 178 -27.70 -19.47 -47.49
N ASP A 179 -28.58 -18.67 -46.89
CA ASP A 179 -29.97 -18.42 -47.31
C ASP A 179 -30.13 -16.98 -47.79
N SER A 180 -31.23 -16.69 -48.45
CA SER A 180 -31.71 -15.35 -48.81
C SER A 180 -31.65 -14.32 -47.67
N ARG A 181 -31.73 -14.75 -46.40
CA ARG A 181 -31.66 -13.88 -45.22
C ARG A 181 -30.25 -13.43 -44.86
N ASN A 182 -29.22 -14.24 -45.13
CA ASN A 182 -27.82 -13.93 -44.84
C ASN A 182 -26.97 -13.89 -46.12
N CYS A 183 -27.61 -13.69 -47.28
CA CYS A 183 -26.92 -13.69 -48.55
C CYS A 183 -25.90 -12.54 -48.60
N PRO A 184 -24.61 -12.81 -48.87
CA PRO A 184 -23.57 -11.79 -48.87
C PRO A 184 -23.74 -10.77 -50.00
N GLU A 185 -24.47 -11.12 -51.06
CA GLU A 185 -24.81 -10.21 -52.15
C GLU A 185 -25.97 -9.27 -51.80
N LYS A 186 -26.67 -9.53 -50.69
CA LYS A 186 -27.69 -8.64 -50.17
C LYS A 186 -26.99 -7.53 -49.40
N ARG A 187 -26.84 -6.35 -50.04
CA ARG A 187 -26.44 -5.14 -49.31
C ARG A 187 -27.56 -4.81 -48.31
N ASN A 188 -27.18 -4.63 -47.04
CA ASN A 188 -28.07 -4.09 -46.02
C ASN A 188 -28.53 -2.67 -46.37
#